data_AF-A0A955BZN2-F1
#
_entry.id   AF-A0A955BZN2-F1
#
_cell.length_a   1.000
_cell.length_b   1.000
_cell.length_c   1.000
_cell.angle_alpha   90.00
_cell.angle_beta   90.00
_cell.angle_gamma   90.00
#
_symmetry.space_group_name_H-M   'P 1'
#
loop_
_entity.id
_entity.type
_entity.pdbx_description
1 polymer ?
#
loop_
_entity_poly.entity_id
_entity_poly.type
_entity_poly.pdbx_seq_one_letter_code
_entity_poly.pdbx_strand_id
1 'polypeptide(L)'
;MSDVGPGADSMEEPARRGAGGRLRLIGILAVVLIPVVLFGVEMGRRLTTLNDLRADQPATRKRAAWRAAETPFSAAMTVIRARLDEGEPDANVREAFVYALGRGGDADDSNRLETIATTDPHGYVRQAAWLALARLNAGETRALATRFEASDEWDRLARDQALLMIGDTTRVESLLTLAESGSEDQRVVASRALLKGLYPLLDACGQWPIDADTVEGRPLAPETIAELRNRVNLIDLAAIEVDTAPQIERGAGVRRLVSRLDNARERVRRLLFK
;
A
#
# COMPACT_ATOMS: atom_id res chain seq x y z
N MET A 1 -59.22 47.61 -60.86
CA MET A 1 -58.45 48.87 -60.70
C MET A 1 -57.82 48.80 -59.31
N SER A 2 -56.52 48.92 -59.04
CA SER A 2 -55.29 49.00 -59.86
C SER A 2 -54.08 48.90 -58.89
N ASP A 3 -52.87 48.41 -59.21
CA ASP A 3 -52.36 47.85 -60.47
C ASP A 3 -51.15 46.87 -60.24
N VAL A 4 -50.37 46.55 -61.28
CA VAL A 4 -49.23 45.59 -61.28
C VAL A 4 -47.93 46.15 -60.64
N GLY A 5 -47.11 45.27 -60.04
CA GLY A 5 -45.70 45.56 -59.72
C GLY A 5 -44.93 44.36 -59.13
N PRO A 6 -44.13 43.60 -59.91
CA PRO A 6 -43.37 42.45 -59.43
C PRO A 6 -41.94 42.83 -58.97
N GLY A 7 -41.39 42.08 -58.02
CA GLY A 7 -40.02 42.21 -57.56
C GLY A 7 -39.46 40.90 -57.04
N ALA A 8 -38.84 40.12 -57.93
CA ALA A 8 -38.01 39.00 -57.56
C ALA A 8 -36.55 39.45 -57.56
N ASP A 9 -35.95 39.62 -56.37
CA ASP A 9 -34.50 39.65 -56.27
C ASP A 9 -34.01 39.00 -54.96
N SER A 10 -33.08 38.07 -55.18
CA SER A 10 -32.04 37.54 -54.32
C SER A 10 -31.81 38.26 -52.97
N MET A 11 -31.94 37.55 -51.84
CA MET A 11 -31.00 37.72 -50.71
C MET A 11 -30.94 36.51 -49.78
N GLU A 12 -29.72 35.96 -49.70
CA GLU A 12 -29.01 35.41 -48.53
C GLU A 12 -29.65 34.36 -47.61
N GLU A 13 -29.06 33.15 -47.65
CA GLU A 13 -29.10 32.13 -46.59
C GLU A 13 -28.24 32.57 -45.38
N PRO A 14 -28.80 32.87 -44.20
CA PRO A 14 -28.01 33.34 -43.06
C PRO A 14 -27.56 32.20 -42.13
N ALA A 15 -26.25 32.11 -41.94
CA ALA A 15 -25.62 31.84 -40.64
C ALA A 15 -25.78 30.45 -39.96
N ARG A 16 -25.49 29.34 -40.66
CA ARG A 16 -25.03 28.08 -40.00
C ARG A 16 -23.58 28.16 -39.45
N ARG A 17 -23.21 29.24 -38.74
CA ARG A 17 -21.85 29.43 -38.16
C ARG A 17 -21.78 29.61 -36.63
N GLY A 18 -22.91 29.78 -35.93
CA GLY A 18 -22.90 30.11 -34.49
C GLY A 18 -22.64 28.93 -33.51
N ALA A 19 -23.11 27.72 -33.82
CA ALA A 19 -23.15 26.62 -32.84
C ALA A 19 -21.78 26.00 -32.53
N GLY A 20 -20.93 25.82 -33.55
CA GLY A 20 -19.62 25.16 -33.39
C GLY A 20 -18.62 25.96 -32.54
N GLY A 21 -18.71 27.29 -32.54
CA GLY A 21 -17.84 28.17 -31.74
C GLY A 21 -18.11 28.05 -30.24
N ARG A 22 -19.39 28.05 -29.83
CA ARG A 22 -19.78 27.95 -28.41
C ARG A 22 -19.44 26.58 -27.81
N LEU A 23 -19.67 25.49 -28.55
CA LEU A 23 -19.31 24.14 -28.09
C LEU A 23 -17.79 23.98 -27.92
N ARG A 24 -16.99 24.53 -28.84
CA ARG A 24 -15.52 24.54 -28.74
C ARG A 24 -15.03 25.38 -27.57
N LEU A 25 -15.61 26.56 -27.33
CA LEU A 25 -15.24 27.41 -26.20
C LEU A 25 -15.56 26.74 -24.85
N ILE A 26 -16.74 26.10 -24.71
CA ILE A 26 -17.10 25.34 -23.51
C ILE A 26 -16.17 24.14 -23.30
N GLY A 27 -15.82 23.42 -24.37
CA GLY A 27 -14.85 22.32 -24.32
C GLY A 27 -13.48 22.78 -23.84
N ILE A 28 -12.94 23.88 -24.40
CA ILE A 28 -11.65 24.46 -23.98
C ILE A 28 -11.72 24.95 -22.53
N LEU A 29 -12.80 25.62 -22.15
CA LEU A 29 -12.99 26.13 -20.79
C LEU A 29 -13.05 24.99 -19.76
N ALA A 30 -13.75 23.90 -20.06
CA ALA A 30 -13.79 22.69 -19.23
C ALA A 30 -12.42 22.01 -19.13
N VAL A 31 -11.68 21.89 -20.24
CA VAL A 31 -10.33 21.32 -20.27
C VAL A 31 -9.32 22.13 -19.44
N VAL A 32 -9.53 23.43 -19.25
CA VAL A 32 -8.66 24.28 -18.41
C VAL A 32 -9.12 24.35 -16.94
N LEU A 33 -10.41 24.58 -16.68
CA LEU A 33 -10.91 24.77 -15.31
C LEU A 33 -10.99 23.47 -14.51
N ILE A 34 -11.32 22.33 -15.12
CA ILE A 34 -11.45 21.07 -14.37
C ILE A 34 -10.10 20.65 -13.76
N PRO A 35 -8.96 20.63 -14.48
CA PRO A 35 -7.66 20.36 -13.88
C PRO A 35 -7.27 21.36 -12.77
N VAL A 36 -7.56 22.65 -12.92
CA VAL A 36 -7.25 23.68 -11.92
C VAL A 36 -8.05 23.46 -10.62
N VAL A 37 -9.36 23.19 -10.73
CA VAL A 37 -10.21 22.90 -9.56
C VAL A 37 -9.78 21.59 -8.88
N LEU A 38 -9.53 20.53 -9.66
CA LEU A 38 -9.05 19.25 -9.12
C LEU A 38 -7.68 19.39 -8.42
N PHE A 39 -6.77 20.18 -8.99
CA PHE A 39 -5.47 20.50 -8.40
C PHE A 39 -5.64 21.28 -7.08
N GLY A 40 -6.53 22.28 -7.04
CA GLY A 40 -6.84 23.02 -5.81
C GLY A 40 -7.38 22.13 -4.70
N VAL A 41 -8.32 21.21 -5.02
CA VAL A 41 -8.86 20.24 -4.05
C VAL A 41 -7.79 19.27 -3.54
N GLU A 42 -6.94 18.76 -4.42
CA GLU A 42 -5.82 17.89 -4.06
C GLU A 42 -4.79 18.63 -3.17
N MET A 43 -4.45 19.88 -3.51
CA MET A 43 -3.54 20.70 -2.71
C MET A 43 -4.12 20.99 -1.32
N GLY A 44 -5.42 21.31 -1.23
CA GLY A 44 -6.11 21.47 0.06
C GLY A 44 -6.04 20.21 0.93
N ARG A 45 -6.23 19.02 0.35
CA ARG A 45 -6.08 17.74 1.07
C ARG A 45 -4.65 17.50 1.55
N ARG A 46 -3.64 17.85 0.76
CA ARG A 46 -2.23 17.76 1.18
C ARG A 46 -1.92 18.70 2.33
N LEU A 47 -2.38 19.95 2.27
CA LEU A 47 -2.22 20.94 3.35
C LEU A 47 -2.91 20.50 4.64
N THR A 48 -4.16 20.03 4.59
CA THR A 48 -4.83 19.47 5.79
C THR A 48 -4.06 18.29 6.36
N THR A 49 -3.58 17.36 5.51
CA THR A 49 -2.77 16.21 5.97
C THR A 49 -1.46 16.67 6.62
N LEU A 50 -0.77 17.68 6.08
CA LEU A 50 0.44 18.26 6.68
C LEU A 50 0.19 18.95 8.03
N ASN A 51 -0.96 19.59 8.21
CA ASN A 51 -1.35 20.19 9.48
C ASN A 51 -1.71 19.09 10.50
N ASP A 52 -2.51 18.11 10.08
CA ASP A 52 -2.98 17.01 10.94
C ASP A 52 -1.83 16.08 11.40
N LEU A 53 -0.76 15.92 10.59
CA LEU A 53 0.48 15.23 10.99
C LEU A 53 1.20 15.91 12.17
N ARG A 54 0.95 17.21 12.38
CA ARG A 54 1.54 18.04 13.46
C ARG A 54 0.57 18.35 14.59
N ALA A 55 -0.68 17.89 14.52
CA ALA A 55 -1.70 18.18 15.53
C ALA A 55 -1.34 17.57 16.89
N ASP A 56 -1.72 18.23 17.98
CA ASP A 56 -1.44 17.77 19.36
C ASP A 56 -2.09 16.41 19.68
N GLN A 57 -3.24 16.12 19.07
CA GLN A 57 -4.00 14.89 19.30
C GLN A 57 -3.41 13.70 18.53
N PRO A 58 -2.98 12.61 19.20
CA PRO A 58 -2.39 11.44 18.54
C PRO A 58 -3.30 10.79 17.50
N ALA A 59 -4.60 10.68 17.78
CA ALA A 59 -5.59 10.14 16.85
C ALA A 59 -5.69 10.95 15.53
N THR A 60 -5.37 12.24 15.55
CA THR A 60 -5.34 13.08 14.35
C THR A 60 -4.04 12.86 13.56
N ARG A 61 -2.89 12.76 14.26
CA ARG A 61 -1.61 12.36 13.64
C ARG A 61 -1.67 10.98 12.98
N LYS A 62 -2.22 9.96 13.68
CA LYS A 62 -2.43 8.60 13.13
C LYS A 62 -3.28 8.62 11.86
N ARG A 63 -4.42 9.33 11.86
CA ARG A 63 -5.28 9.48 10.66
C ARG A 63 -4.61 10.25 9.51
N ALA A 64 -3.70 11.17 9.82
CA ALA A 64 -2.90 11.88 8.81
C ALA A 64 -1.81 10.97 8.21
N ALA A 65 -1.17 10.15 9.04
CA ALA A 65 -0.21 9.13 8.60
C ALA A 65 -0.85 8.12 7.64
N TRP A 66 -2.04 7.60 7.96
CA TRP A 66 -2.79 6.70 7.06
C TRP A 66 -3.11 7.35 5.72
N ARG A 67 -3.56 8.62 5.69
CA ARG A 67 -3.74 9.38 4.43
C ARG A 67 -2.45 9.52 3.64
N ALA A 68 -1.32 9.81 4.31
CA ALA A 68 -0.01 9.90 3.67
C ALA A 68 0.48 8.53 3.15
N ALA A 69 0.09 7.41 3.78
CA ALA A 69 0.39 6.06 3.29
C ALA A 69 -0.49 5.63 2.11
N GLU A 70 -1.76 6.05 2.08
CA GLU A 70 -2.68 5.86 0.94
C GLU A 70 -2.23 6.66 -0.29
N THR A 71 -1.85 7.92 -0.10
CA THR A 71 -1.37 8.81 -1.18
C THR A 71 -0.06 9.50 -0.76
N PRO A 72 1.09 8.84 -0.95
CA PRO A 72 2.39 9.42 -0.62
C PRO A 72 2.72 10.71 -1.36
N PHE A 73 3.32 11.65 -0.64
CA PHE A 73 3.94 12.85 -1.19
C PHE A 73 5.12 13.28 -0.31
N SER A 74 6.19 13.77 -0.95
CA SER A 74 7.48 14.07 -0.30
C SER A 74 7.35 14.92 0.97
N ALA A 75 6.57 16.01 0.94
CA ALA A 75 6.41 16.88 2.11
C ALA A 75 5.81 16.18 3.34
N ALA A 76 4.95 15.16 3.17
CA ALA A 76 4.46 14.36 4.30
C ALA A 76 5.57 13.47 4.86
N MET A 77 6.40 12.86 4.01
CA MET A 77 7.53 12.03 4.45
C MET A 77 8.54 12.87 5.23
N THR A 78 8.82 14.11 4.80
CA THR A 78 9.66 15.06 5.56
C THR A 78 9.13 15.31 6.98
N VAL A 79 7.81 15.53 7.13
CA VAL A 79 7.19 15.74 8.45
C VAL A 79 7.24 14.47 9.30
N ILE A 80 6.96 13.32 8.70
CA ILE A 80 6.98 12.03 9.39
C ILE A 80 8.40 11.68 9.89
N ARG A 81 9.43 11.89 9.06
CA ARG A 81 10.84 11.72 9.45
C ARG A 81 11.19 12.61 10.65
N ALA A 82 10.92 13.92 10.55
CA ALA A 82 11.17 14.87 11.63
C ALA A 82 10.45 14.50 12.94
N ARG A 83 9.18 14.09 12.87
CA ARG A 83 8.43 13.65 14.06
C ARG A 83 8.96 12.36 14.69
N LEU A 84 9.55 11.46 13.89
CA LEU A 84 10.24 10.27 14.41
C LEU A 84 11.60 10.62 15.02
N ASP A 85 12.37 11.54 14.41
CA ASP A 85 13.62 12.09 14.98
C ASP A 85 13.37 12.82 16.31
N GLU A 86 12.28 13.56 16.43
CA GLU A 86 11.82 14.25 17.64
C GLU A 86 11.31 13.29 18.74
N GLY A 87 11.19 12.00 18.46
CA GLY A 87 10.69 11.01 19.43
C GLY A 87 9.17 11.06 19.66
N GLU A 88 8.38 10.91 18.60
CA GLU A 88 6.90 10.79 18.66
C GLU A 88 6.45 9.84 19.81
N PRO A 89 5.80 10.35 20.88
CA PRO A 89 5.58 9.58 22.09
C PRO A 89 4.52 8.48 21.92
N ASP A 90 3.54 8.68 21.04
CA ASP A 90 2.45 7.71 20.86
C ASP A 90 2.86 6.57 19.91
N ALA A 91 2.91 5.35 20.45
CA ALA A 91 3.32 4.16 19.71
C ALA A 91 2.37 3.78 18.54
N ASN A 92 1.07 4.10 18.66
CA ASN A 92 0.11 3.94 17.56
C ASN A 92 0.36 4.95 16.43
N VAL A 93 0.88 6.13 16.74
CA VAL A 93 1.31 7.12 15.75
C VAL A 93 2.63 6.70 15.12
N ARG A 94 3.61 6.22 15.90
CA ARG A 94 4.88 5.69 15.38
C ARG A 94 4.67 4.52 14.41
N GLU A 95 3.83 3.55 14.75
CA GLU A 95 3.40 2.47 13.86
C GLU A 95 2.91 3.01 12.50
N ALA A 96 1.98 3.97 12.52
CA ALA A 96 1.39 4.52 11.31
C ALA A 96 2.36 5.40 10.49
N PHE A 97 3.28 6.11 11.16
CA PHE A 97 4.39 6.84 10.55
C PHE A 97 5.37 5.90 9.84
N VAL A 98 5.79 4.83 10.52
CA VAL A 98 6.64 3.78 9.97
C VAL A 98 5.97 3.08 8.78
N TYR A 99 4.68 2.77 8.88
CA TYR A 99 3.90 2.23 7.77
C TYR A 99 3.88 3.19 6.57
N ALA A 100 3.71 4.50 6.80
CA ALA A 100 3.74 5.51 5.75
C ALA A 100 5.12 5.61 5.07
N LEU A 101 6.23 5.57 5.82
CA LEU A 101 7.58 5.48 5.25
C LEU A 101 7.75 4.22 4.40
N GLY A 102 7.31 3.05 4.87
CA GLY A 102 7.31 1.81 4.09
C GLY A 102 6.42 1.81 2.83
N ARG A 103 5.64 2.87 2.60
CA ARG A 103 4.77 3.07 1.43
C ARG A 103 5.19 4.22 0.53
N GLY A 104 5.87 5.23 1.09
CA GLY A 104 6.11 6.52 0.45
C GLY A 104 7.51 7.09 0.62
N GLY A 105 8.32 6.47 1.47
CA GLY A 105 9.73 6.77 1.68
C GLY A 105 10.62 6.19 0.59
N ASP A 106 11.92 6.22 0.86
CA ASP A 106 13.01 5.91 -0.06
C ASP A 106 14.12 5.13 0.67
N ALA A 107 15.18 4.73 -0.04
CA ALA A 107 16.25 3.93 0.56
C ALA A 107 17.01 4.66 1.70
N ASP A 108 16.94 5.98 1.78
CA ASP A 108 17.59 6.76 2.84
C ASP A 108 16.86 6.59 4.20
N ASP A 109 15.61 6.11 4.21
CA ASP A 109 14.89 5.73 5.43
C ASP A 109 15.41 4.44 6.08
N SER A 110 16.22 3.63 5.40
CA SER A 110 16.60 2.29 5.90
C SER A 110 17.29 2.29 7.26
N ASN A 111 18.26 3.17 7.50
CA ASN A 111 18.94 3.28 8.81
C ASN A 111 17.97 3.64 9.94
N ARG A 112 16.97 4.48 9.64
CA ARG A 112 15.91 4.87 10.57
C ARG A 112 14.98 3.69 10.87
N LEU A 113 14.58 2.95 9.83
CA LEU A 113 13.73 1.78 9.97
C LEU A 113 14.43 0.64 10.71
N GLU A 114 15.71 0.39 10.45
CA GLU A 114 16.54 -0.53 11.25
C GLU A 114 16.59 -0.12 12.72
N THR A 115 16.86 1.16 13.01
CA THR A 115 16.90 1.66 14.39
C THR A 115 15.57 1.41 15.11
N ILE A 116 14.44 1.72 14.47
CA ILE A 116 13.11 1.48 15.04
C ILE A 116 12.84 -0.03 15.18
N ALA A 117 13.19 -0.83 14.17
CA ALA A 117 13.02 -2.29 14.13
C ALA A 117 13.79 -3.04 15.23
N THR A 118 14.81 -2.42 15.81
CA THR A 118 15.70 -3.03 16.81
C THR A 118 15.63 -2.37 18.19
N THR A 119 15.07 -1.15 18.32
CA THR A 119 15.06 -0.40 19.57
C THR A 119 13.71 0.13 20.06
N ASP A 120 12.62 0.07 19.27
CA ASP A 120 11.32 0.56 19.77
C ASP A 120 10.81 -0.32 20.93
N PRO A 121 10.37 0.26 22.06
CA PRO A 121 9.83 -0.52 23.17
C PRO A 121 8.57 -1.35 22.83
N HIS A 122 7.89 -1.10 21.71
CA HIS A 122 6.66 -1.79 21.31
C HIS A 122 6.88 -2.74 20.14
N GLY A 123 6.69 -4.04 20.36
CA GLY A 123 6.92 -5.10 19.36
C GLY A 123 6.17 -4.90 18.04
N TYR A 124 4.94 -4.38 18.06
CA TYR A 124 4.18 -4.08 16.84
C TYR A 124 4.76 -2.90 16.04
N VAL A 125 5.43 -1.94 16.69
CA VAL A 125 6.14 -0.85 15.98
C VAL A 125 7.42 -1.39 15.36
N ARG A 126 8.16 -2.25 16.08
CA ARG A 126 9.33 -2.96 15.52
C ARG A 126 8.93 -3.80 14.31
N GLN A 127 7.82 -4.53 14.40
CA GLN A 127 7.23 -5.29 13.29
C GLN A 127 6.86 -4.41 12.09
N ALA A 128 6.21 -3.27 12.32
CA ALA A 128 5.93 -2.31 11.25
C ALA A 128 7.21 -1.81 10.55
N ALA A 129 8.30 -1.64 11.31
CA ALA A 129 9.58 -1.16 10.79
C ALA A 129 10.34 -2.23 9.98
N TRP A 130 10.35 -3.48 10.44
CA TRP A 130 10.79 -4.64 9.66
C TRP A 130 10.05 -4.75 8.32
N LEU A 131 8.72 -4.60 8.34
CA LEU A 131 7.89 -4.60 7.12
C LEU A 131 8.10 -3.37 6.24
N ALA A 132 8.47 -2.22 6.81
CA ALA A 132 8.78 -1.03 6.03
C ALA A 132 10.14 -1.20 5.32
N LEU A 133 11.17 -1.66 6.05
CA LEU A 133 12.50 -1.94 5.51
C LEU A 133 12.42 -2.96 4.36
N ALA A 134 11.68 -4.06 4.55
CA ALA A 134 11.48 -5.10 3.54
C ALA A 134 10.76 -4.62 2.27
N ARG A 135 10.01 -3.51 2.31
CA ARG A 135 9.41 -2.89 1.10
C ARG A 135 10.37 -1.96 0.35
N LEU A 136 11.30 -1.34 1.07
CA LEU A 136 12.24 -0.36 0.53
C LEU A 136 13.55 -1.01 0.08
N ASN A 137 14.12 -1.89 0.92
CA ASN A 137 15.38 -2.59 0.65
C ASN A 137 15.40 -4.02 1.21
N ALA A 138 15.22 -5.00 0.32
CA ALA A 138 15.33 -6.43 0.63
C ALA A 138 16.77 -6.87 1.00
N GLY A 139 17.80 -6.18 0.50
CA GLY A 139 19.20 -6.49 0.82
C GLY A 139 19.53 -6.15 2.28
N GLU A 140 19.16 -4.94 2.71
CA GLU A 140 19.34 -4.49 4.09
C GLU A 140 18.46 -5.28 5.07
N THR A 141 17.27 -5.71 4.65
CA THR A 141 16.43 -6.62 5.44
C THR A 141 17.14 -7.95 5.73
N ARG A 142 17.75 -8.59 4.71
CA ARG A 142 18.54 -9.82 4.91
C ARG A 142 19.78 -9.59 5.77
N ALA A 143 20.49 -8.47 5.54
CA ALA A 143 21.65 -8.09 6.33
C ALA A 143 21.30 -7.89 7.80
N LEU A 144 20.19 -7.19 8.09
CA LEU A 144 19.68 -7.00 9.45
C LEU A 144 19.29 -8.34 10.08
N ALA A 145 18.55 -9.19 9.35
CA ALA A 145 18.11 -10.50 9.84
C ALA A 145 19.26 -11.47 10.18
N THR A 146 20.44 -11.24 9.60
CA THR A 146 21.66 -12.00 9.88
C THR A 146 22.41 -11.49 11.12
N ARG A 147 22.34 -10.18 11.43
CA ARG A 147 23.05 -9.57 12.58
C ARG A 147 22.19 -9.35 13.83
N PHE A 148 20.86 -9.37 13.68
CA PHE A 148 19.94 -9.09 14.78
C PHE A 148 19.42 -10.38 15.43
N GLU A 149 19.86 -10.60 16.66
CA GLU A 149 19.31 -11.64 17.53
C GLU A 149 17.99 -11.17 18.14
N ALA A 150 16.93 -11.95 17.93
CA ALA A 150 15.58 -11.61 18.37
C ALA A 150 15.43 -11.73 19.89
N SER A 151 15.07 -10.63 20.56
CA SER A 151 14.96 -10.56 22.02
C SER A 151 13.66 -11.20 22.55
N ASP A 152 12.57 -11.14 21.77
CA ASP A 152 11.27 -11.69 22.11
C ASP A 152 10.58 -12.38 20.90
N GLU A 153 9.32 -12.79 21.08
CA GLU A 153 8.50 -13.39 20.02
C GLU A 153 8.06 -12.40 18.94
N TRP A 154 7.87 -11.12 19.30
CA TRP A 154 7.53 -10.07 18.34
C TRP A 154 8.70 -9.79 17.40
N ASP A 155 9.93 -9.85 17.88
CA ASP A 155 11.15 -9.76 17.07
C ASP A 155 11.28 -10.92 16.09
N ARG A 156 11.04 -12.16 16.56
CA ARG A 156 11.03 -13.34 15.68
C ARG A 156 9.95 -13.19 14.62
N LEU A 157 8.72 -12.89 15.02
CA LEU A 157 7.59 -12.69 14.13
C LEU A 157 7.84 -11.59 13.08
N ALA A 158 8.40 -10.46 13.51
CA ALA A 158 8.74 -9.32 12.66
C ALA A 158 9.79 -9.67 11.60
N ARG A 159 10.92 -10.23 12.03
CA ARG A 159 12.02 -10.65 11.15
C ARG A 159 11.54 -11.72 10.16
N ASP A 160 10.90 -12.76 10.67
CA ASP A 160 10.52 -13.94 9.88
C ASP A 160 9.42 -13.58 8.86
N GLN A 161 8.48 -12.68 9.23
CA GLN A 161 7.50 -12.12 8.30
C GLN A 161 8.14 -11.23 7.22
N ALA A 162 9.13 -10.41 7.60
CA ALA A 162 9.84 -9.54 6.66
C ALA A 162 10.67 -10.34 5.65
N LEU A 163 11.33 -11.40 6.09
CA LEU A 163 12.03 -12.37 5.23
C LEU A 163 11.07 -13.03 4.23
N LEU A 164 9.96 -13.60 4.70
CA LEU A 164 8.96 -14.21 3.83
C LEU A 164 8.38 -13.21 2.80
N MET A 165 8.21 -11.94 3.18
CA MET A 165 7.73 -10.90 2.24
C MET A 165 8.71 -10.57 1.11
N ILE A 166 10.02 -10.78 1.32
CA ILE A 166 11.07 -10.60 0.29
C ILE A 166 11.45 -11.88 -0.44
N GLY A 167 10.68 -12.96 -0.25
CA GLY A 167 10.85 -14.26 -0.89
C GLY A 167 11.50 -15.33 0.00
N ASP A 168 12.25 -14.93 1.03
CA ASP A 168 13.07 -15.83 1.84
C ASP A 168 12.20 -16.76 2.70
N THR A 169 12.09 -18.02 2.30
CA THR A 169 11.26 -19.03 2.96
C THR A 169 11.94 -19.74 4.13
N THR A 170 13.20 -19.39 4.49
CA THR A 170 13.99 -20.13 5.50
C THR A 170 13.38 -20.12 6.91
N ARG A 171 12.42 -19.22 7.18
CA ARG A 171 11.76 -19.06 8.48
C ARG A 171 10.27 -19.44 8.48
N VAL A 172 9.76 -20.13 7.44
CA VAL A 172 8.34 -20.52 7.35
C VAL A 172 7.89 -21.39 8.54
N GLU A 173 8.69 -22.35 9.01
CA GLU A 173 8.34 -23.16 10.20
C GLU A 173 8.26 -22.34 11.51
N SER A 174 9.05 -21.28 11.63
CA SER A 174 8.96 -20.34 12.76
C SER A 174 7.62 -19.59 12.72
N LEU A 175 7.19 -19.13 11.54
CA LEU A 175 5.88 -18.52 11.35
C LEU A 175 4.71 -19.48 11.57
N LEU A 176 4.82 -20.75 11.13
CA LEU A 176 3.82 -21.78 11.40
C LEU A 176 3.68 -22.04 12.91
N THR A 177 4.80 -22.12 13.63
CA THR A 177 4.81 -22.24 15.10
C THR A 177 4.14 -21.05 15.78
N LEU A 178 4.46 -19.82 15.36
CA LEU A 178 3.84 -18.60 15.90
C LEU A 178 2.35 -18.46 15.55
N ALA A 179 1.90 -19.00 14.40
CA ALA A 179 0.49 -19.06 14.02
C ALA A 179 -0.30 -20.08 14.86
N GLU A 180 0.36 -21.12 15.36
CA GLU A 180 -0.24 -22.17 16.20
C GLU A 180 -0.30 -21.77 17.68
N SER A 181 0.84 -21.39 18.27
CA SER A 181 0.98 -21.25 19.73
C SER A 181 1.24 -19.83 20.25
N GLY A 182 1.29 -18.82 19.38
CA GLY A 182 1.48 -17.42 19.79
C GLY A 182 0.26 -16.84 20.54
N SER A 183 0.40 -15.62 21.03
CA SER A 183 -0.72 -14.80 21.49
C SER A 183 -1.73 -14.53 20.36
N GLU A 184 -2.96 -14.13 20.68
CA GLU A 184 -4.00 -13.87 19.68
C GLU A 184 -3.52 -12.92 18.55
N ASP A 185 -2.92 -11.79 18.91
CA ASP A 185 -2.35 -10.82 17.97
C ASP A 185 -1.21 -11.42 17.13
N GLN A 186 -0.28 -12.16 17.77
CA GLN A 186 0.82 -12.82 17.08
C GLN A 186 0.30 -13.86 16.07
N ARG A 187 -0.70 -14.65 16.46
CA ARG A 187 -1.33 -15.66 15.60
C ARG A 187 -2.04 -15.02 14.40
N VAL A 188 -2.77 -13.92 14.58
CA VAL A 188 -3.36 -13.13 13.48
C VAL A 188 -2.27 -12.62 12.53
N VAL A 189 -1.17 -12.09 13.06
CA VAL A 189 -0.06 -11.55 12.26
C VAL A 189 0.68 -12.65 11.50
N ALA A 190 1.00 -13.78 12.14
CA ALA A 190 1.68 -14.92 11.52
C ALA A 190 0.79 -15.57 10.44
N SER A 191 -0.50 -15.75 10.73
CA SER A 191 -1.50 -16.21 9.76
C SER A 191 -1.57 -15.29 8.54
N ARG A 192 -1.60 -13.96 8.75
CA ARG A 192 -1.55 -12.96 7.67
C ARG A 192 -0.23 -13.00 6.90
N ALA A 193 0.89 -13.33 7.54
CA ALA A 193 2.19 -13.50 6.87
C ALA A 193 2.14 -14.70 5.89
N LEU A 194 1.70 -15.86 6.38
CA LEU A 194 1.55 -17.07 5.58
C LEU A 194 0.57 -16.85 4.41
N LEU A 195 -0.59 -16.23 4.66
CA LEU A 195 -1.58 -15.89 3.63
C LEU A 195 -1.09 -14.89 2.56
N LYS A 196 -0.05 -14.10 2.83
CA LYS A 196 0.45 -13.09 1.87
C LYS A 196 1.76 -13.48 1.19
N GLY A 197 2.60 -14.29 1.84
CA GLY A 197 3.88 -14.74 1.30
C GLY A 197 3.90 -16.21 0.88
N LEU A 198 3.33 -17.12 1.68
CA LEU A 198 3.35 -18.56 1.41
C LEU A 198 2.23 -18.99 0.46
N TYR A 199 1.02 -18.42 0.59
CA TYR A 199 -0.11 -18.74 -0.30
C TYR A 199 0.26 -18.65 -1.79
N PRO A 200 0.84 -17.57 -2.32
CA PRO A 200 1.16 -17.48 -3.76
C PRO A 200 2.17 -18.53 -4.24
N LEU A 201 3.05 -19.03 -3.36
CA LEU A 201 4.04 -20.06 -3.70
C LEU A 201 3.40 -21.44 -3.76
N LEU A 202 2.55 -21.77 -2.79
CA LEU A 202 1.83 -23.05 -2.74
C LEU A 202 0.69 -23.12 -3.76
N ASP A 203 -0.04 -22.02 -3.99
CA ASP A 203 -1.10 -21.93 -5.01
C ASP A 203 -0.53 -22.18 -6.42
N ALA A 204 0.64 -21.59 -6.73
CA ALA A 204 1.32 -21.76 -8.02
C ALA A 204 1.70 -23.22 -8.35
N CYS A 205 1.88 -24.09 -7.34
CA CYS A 205 2.13 -25.52 -7.53
C CYS A 205 0.92 -26.42 -7.19
N GLY A 206 -0.27 -25.84 -6.94
CA GLY A 206 -1.49 -26.59 -6.60
C GLY A 206 -1.48 -27.21 -5.19
N GLN A 207 -0.67 -26.65 -4.30
CA GLN A 207 -0.39 -27.15 -2.94
C GLN A 207 -0.99 -26.28 -1.84
N TRP A 208 -1.86 -25.32 -2.13
CA TRP A 208 -2.63 -24.66 -1.08
C TRP A 208 -3.77 -25.58 -0.60
N PRO A 209 -4.08 -25.66 0.71
CA PRO A 209 -5.25 -26.38 1.20
C PRO A 209 -6.56 -25.82 0.64
N ILE A 210 -7.40 -26.69 0.09
CA ILE A 210 -8.66 -26.30 -0.59
C ILE A 210 -9.65 -25.68 0.41
N ASP A 211 -9.71 -26.22 1.63
CA ASP A 211 -10.65 -25.82 2.69
C ASP A 211 -10.02 -24.86 3.73
N ALA A 212 -8.93 -24.17 3.38
CA ALA A 212 -8.35 -23.15 4.26
C ALA A 212 -9.32 -21.98 4.47
N ASP A 213 -9.77 -21.75 5.71
CA ASP A 213 -10.50 -20.53 6.07
C ASP A 213 -9.55 -19.32 6.04
N THR A 214 -9.57 -18.57 4.93
CA THR A 214 -8.67 -17.42 4.70
C THR A 214 -9.30 -16.07 5.08
N VAL A 215 -10.18 -16.00 6.08
CA VAL A 215 -10.75 -14.72 6.54
C VAL A 215 -9.65 -13.78 7.07
N GLU A 216 -9.36 -12.72 6.33
CA GLU A 216 -8.31 -11.77 6.70
C GLU A 216 -8.58 -11.11 8.06
N GLY A 217 -7.59 -11.16 8.95
CA GLY A 217 -7.69 -10.62 10.32
C GLY A 217 -8.10 -11.64 11.38
N ARG A 218 -8.33 -12.91 11.01
CA ARG A 218 -8.41 -14.02 11.96
C ARG A 218 -7.14 -14.87 11.93
N PRO A 219 -6.82 -15.61 13.01
CA PRO A 219 -5.86 -16.70 12.96
C PRO A 219 -6.35 -17.78 11.98
N LEU A 220 -5.42 -18.46 11.31
CA LEU A 220 -5.71 -19.73 10.62
C LEU A 220 -6.15 -20.79 11.64
N ALA A 221 -7.02 -21.70 11.19
CA ALA A 221 -7.42 -22.86 11.97
C ALA A 221 -6.20 -23.78 12.26
N PRO A 222 -6.09 -24.39 13.45
CA PRO A 222 -4.99 -25.32 13.76
C PRO A 222 -4.82 -26.45 12.75
N GLU A 223 -5.93 -26.95 12.20
CA GLU A 223 -5.98 -27.98 11.16
C GLU A 223 -5.31 -27.50 9.88
N THR A 224 -5.61 -26.26 9.45
CA THR A 224 -4.98 -25.63 8.29
C THR A 224 -3.48 -25.42 8.52
N ILE A 225 -3.06 -25.04 9.73
CA ILE A 225 -1.63 -24.86 10.08
C ILE A 225 -0.90 -26.21 10.03
N ALA A 226 -1.49 -27.28 10.58
CA ALA A 226 -0.93 -28.62 10.52
C ALA A 226 -0.83 -29.15 9.08
N GLU A 227 -1.84 -28.89 8.24
CA GLU A 227 -1.80 -29.26 6.82
C GLU A 227 -0.73 -28.47 6.05
N LEU A 228 -0.63 -27.15 6.27
CA LEU A 228 0.42 -26.30 5.66
C LEU A 228 1.81 -26.80 6.05
N ARG A 229 2.05 -27.12 7.33
CA ARG A 229 3.31 -27.72 7.81
C ARG A 229 3.63 -29.02 7.08
N ASN A 230 2.66 -29.93 6.97
CA ASN A 230 2.87 -31.19 6.26
C ASN A 230 3.24 -30.97 4.78
N ARG A 231 2.57 -30.04 4.09
CA ARG A 231 2.84 -29.72 2.69
C ARG A 231 4.18 -29.03 2.48
N VAL A 232 4.54 -28.08 3.35
CA VAL A 232 5.86 -27.42 3.33
C VAL A 232 7.00 -28.43 3.52
N ASN A 233 6.84 -29.41 4.41
CA ASN A 233 7.85 -30.46 4.61
C ASN A 233 7.99 -31.46 3.45
N LEU A 234 7.04 -31.49 2.50
CA LEU A 234 7.08 -32.35 1.31
C LEU A 234 7.65 -31.64 0.07
N ILE A 235 7.96 -30.34 0.17
CA ILE A 235 8.25 -29.47 -0.97
C ILE A 235 9.54 -28.68 -0.70
N ASP A 236 10.44 -28.65 -1.67
CA ASP A 236 11.56 -27.71 -1.63
C ASP A 236 11.08 -26.29 -1.96
N LEU A 237 10.71 -25.54 -0.92
CA LEU A 237 10.30 -24.15 -1.04
C LEU A 237 11.40 -23.25 -1.65
N ALA A 238 12.68 -23.57 -1.44
CA ALA A 238 13.78 -22.78 -1.99
C ALA A 238 13.93 -23.04 -3.50
N ALA A 239 13.74 -24.28 -3.96
CA ALA A 239 13.65 -24.57 -5.39
C ALA A 239 12.45 -23.86 -6.05
N ILE A 240 11.28 -23.84 -5.38
CA ILE A 240 10.12 -23.05 -5.86
C ILE A 240 10.43 -21.55 -5.86
N GLU A 241 11.09 -21.00 -4.84
CA GLU A 241 11.52 -19.59 -4.82
C GLU A 241 12.40 -19.30 -6.05
N VAL A 242 13.40 -20.14 -6.34
CA VAL A 242 14.31 -19.95 -7.48
C VAL A 242 13.59 -20.00 -8.83
N ASP A 243 12.72 -21.00 -9.05
CA ASP A 243 11.98 -21.15 -10.32
C ASP A 243 10.92 -20.05 -10.51
N THR A 244 10.28 -19.62 -9.43
CA THR A 244 9.27 -18.56 -9.47
C THR A 244 9.85 -17.16 -9.38
N ALA A 245 11.06 -16.94 -8.86
CA ALA A 245 11.67 -15.63 -8.67
C ALA A 245 11.68 -14.78 -9.96
N PRO A 246 12.10 -15.28 -11.15
CA PRO A 246 12.04 -14.51 -12.39
C PRO A 246 10.62 -14.07 -12.79
N GLN A 247 9.60 -14.81 -12.34
CA GLN A 247 8.19 -14.59 -12.63
C GLN A 247 7.58 -13.64 -11.57
N ILE A 248 8.01 -13.78 -10.31
CA ILE A 248 7.70 -12.91 -9.18
C ILE A 248 8.33 -11.52 -9.37
N GLU A 249 9.54 -11.39 -9.92
CA GLU A 249 10.19 -10.12 -10.25
C GLU A 249 9.51 -9.40 -11.42
N ARG A 250 9.28 -10.12 -12.55
CA ARG A 250 8.45 -9.62 -13.66
C ARG A 250 7.06 -9.20 -13.16
N GLY A 251 6.49 -9.99 -12.24
CA GLY A 251 5.24 -9.72 -11.55
C GLY A 251 5.31 -8.62 -10.49
N ALA A 252 6.49 -8.22 -9.97
CA ALA A 252 6.61 -7.21 -8.92
C ALA A 252 6.40 -5.78 -9.47
N GLY A 253 6.76 -5.55 -10.73
CA GLY A 253 6.33 -4.38 -11.49
C GLY A 253 4.81 -4.37 -11.68
N VAL A 254 4.24 -5.51 -12.10
CA VAL A 254 2.79 -5.66 -12.29
C VAL A 254 2.01 -5.51 -10.99
N ARG A 255 2.41 -6.11 -9.87
CA ARG A 255 1.75 -5.94 -8.56
C ARG A 255 1.80 -4.50 -8.05
N ARG A 256 2.90 -3.77 -8.31
CA ARG A 256 2.98 -2.32 -8.05
C ARG A 256 2.04 -1.52 -8.95
N LEU A 257 1.89 -1.90 -10.22
CA LEU A 257 0.94 -1.27 -11.16
C LEU A 257 -0.52 -1.60 -10.83
N VAL A 258 -0.85 -2.86 -10.50
CA VAL A 258 -2.17 -3.32 -10.07
C VAL A 258 -2.56 -2.63 -8.76
N SER A 259 -1.67 -2.57 -7.77
CA SER A 259 -1.91 -1.79 -6.54
C SER A 259 -2.18 -0.31 -6.83
N ARG A 260 -1.53 0.28 -7.84
CA ARG A 260 -1.83 1.67 -8.28
C ARG A 260 -3.16 1.76 -9.03
N LEU A 261 -3.52 0.75 -9.81
CA LEU A 261 -4.76 0.63 -10.57
C LEU A 261 -5.98 0.41 -9.68
N ASP A 262 -5.90 -0.44 -8.65
CA ASP A 262 -6.96 -0.63 -7.67
C ASP A 262 -7.15 0.62 -6.81
N ASN A 263 -6.06 1.28 -6.40
CA ASN A 263 -6.14 2.59 -5.75
C ASN A 263 -6.76 3.66 -6.68
N ALA A 264 -6.46 3.63 -7.99
CA ALA A 264 -7.12 4.51 -8.96
C ALA A 264 -8.60 4.15 -9.17
N ARG A 265 -8.95 2.86 -9.21
CA ARG A 265 -10.31 2.35 -9.33
C ARG A 265 -11.15 2.75 -8.13
N GLU A 266 -10.61 2.64 -6.92
CA GLU A 266 -11.29 3.05 -5.69
C GLU A 266 -11.33 4.58 -5.52
N ARG A 267 -10.43 5.34 -6.16
CA ARG A 267 -10.58 6.80 -6.32
C ARG A 267 -11.73 7.14 -7.27
N VAL A 268 -11.86 6.46 -8.41
CA VAL A 268 -12.99 6.65 -9.35
C VAL A 268 -14.31 6.23 -8.69
N ARG A 269 -14.36 5.09 -8.00
CA ARG A 269 -15.54 4.64 -7.25
C ARG A 269 -15.98 5.65 -6.19
N ARG A 270 -15.04 6.17 -5.38
CA ARG A 270 -15.29 7.24 -4.39
C ARG A 270 -15.61 8.62 -4.99
N LEU A 271 -15.47 8.81 -6.31
CA LEU A 271 -15.87 10.03 -7.02
C LEU A 271 -17.24 9.88 -7.71
N LEU A 272 -17.61 8.67 -8.15
CA LEU A 272 -18.88 8.39 -8.82
C LEU A 272 -20.04 8.07 -7.87
N PHE A 273 -19.73 7.57 -6.67
CA PHE A 273 -20.73 7.18 -5.65
C PHE A 273 -20.65 8.07 -4.40
N LYS A 274 -20.62 9.38 -4.63
CA LYS A 274 -20.68 10.44 -3.61
C LYS A 274 -21.84 11.39 -3.88
#